data_AF-A0A1G0WSI0-F1
#
_entry.id   AF-A0A1G0WSI0-F1
#
_cell.length_a   1.000
_cell.length_b   1.000
_cell.length_c   1.000
_cell.angle_alpha   90.00
_cell.angle_beta   90.00
_cell.angle_gamma   90.00
#
_symmetry.space_group_name_H-M   'P 1'
#
loop_
_entity.id
_entity.type
_entity.pdbx_description
1 polymer ?
#
loop_
_entity_poly.entity_id
_entity_poly.type
_entity_poly.pdbx_seq_one_letter_code
_entity_poly.pdbx_strand_id
1 'polypeptide(L)'
;MKIQLHYITYLFVLSLLLFYPLLNIQAQPNDSTIVFTSGFEEGNKDIWDDYDDNADETNLQMLDPGPFGKQGNHVMRLRVPPGRGGADIVKVLPGTYDKLYLRWYQKWETGYDFNAKNHGGGLYAGPRYLLGRSDVRPNGTDLFCAYLEPLDKVKRLNFYAYYRGMYMDCVDPNGMCWGDHFPCWFDEGEHICTKPEHRESIMPPLMETGRWYCLEMTIDAGTPVQNDADADGSMNFWIDGVEYGPFEHLWLRSTAALKLNILWLELFHHEAHSVEGIMLDEIVVATERIGCGITEVPSSYSGRDLKLSISPNPFSESSVISWQSAVGGRVRIEIYNSIGNKITTLVDEYMDAGKHNFLLSINNYQLADGVYYIQLISNGESIAKPICILK
;
A
#
# COMPACT_ATOMS: atom_id res chain seq x y z
N MET A 1 29.26 82.09 9.86
CA MET A 1 28.33 81.29 9.05
C MET A 1 27.77 80.19 9.96
N LYS A 2 26.53 80.34 10.44
CA LYS A 2 25.86 79.40 11.35
C LYS A 2 25.28 78.25 10.51
N ILE A 3 25.62 77.01 10.80
CA ILE A 3 24.81 75.85 10.41
C ILE A 3 24.72 74.91 11.61
N GLN A 4 23.47 74.63 11.99
CA GLN A 4 23.05 73.76 13.09
C GLN A 4 23.41 72.30 12.82
N LEU A 5 23.87 71.57 13.85
CA LEU A 5 23.74 70.12 13.90
C LEU A 5 22.39 69.79 14.55
N HIS A 6 21.47 69.22 13.77
CA HIS A 6 20.27 68.57 14.26
C HIS A 6 20.49 67.05 14.31
N TYR A 7 20.05 66.45 15.42
CA TYR A 7 19.98 65.03 15.68
C TYR A 7 19.06 64.30 14.70
N ILE A 8 19.46 63.13 14.19
CA ILE A 8 18.52 62.08 13.76
C ILE A 8 19.03 60.74 14.30
N THR A 9 18.38 60.31 15.38
CA THR A 9 18.39 58.95 15.91
C THR A 9 17.58 58.07 14.97
N TYR A 10 18.21 57.09 14.31
CA TYR A 10 17.48 56.04 13.58
C TYR A 10 17.12 54.91 14.55
N LEU A 11 15.84 54.81 14.92
CA LEU A 11 15.26 53.60 15.50
C LEU A 11 15.23 52.52 14.41
N PHE A 12 15.99 51.45 14.59
CA PHE A 12 15.79 50.19 13.86
C PHE A 12 14.52 49.53 14.42
N VAL A 13 13.40 49.64 13.71
CA VAL A 13 12.23 48.79 13.95
C VAL A 13 12.50 47.45 13.29
N LEU A 14 12.88 46.47 14.10
CA LEU A 14 13.03 45.07 13.71
C LEU A 14 11.62 44.52 13.42
N SER A 15 11.22 44.47 12.16
CA SER A 15 10.00 43.76 11.76
C SER A 15 10.28 42.26 11.85
N LEU A 16 9.83 41.62 12.93
CA LEU A 16 9.68 40.16 12.98
C LEU A 16 8.62 39.76 11.94
N LEU A 17 9.07 39.33 10.77
CA LEU A 17 8.27 38.48 9.89
C LEU A 17 8.21 37.11 10.55
N LEU A 18 7.14 36.89 11.32
CA LEU A 18 6.73 35.55 11.74
C LEU A 18 6.40 34.76 10.46
N PHE A 19 7.36 33.96 9.99
CA PHE A 19 7.11 32.86 9.07
C PHE A 19 6.24 31.85 9.82
N TYR A 20 4.92 31.96 9.67
CA TYR A 20 4.04 30.83 9.92
C TYR A 20 4.33 29.81 8.81
N PRO A 21 4.70 28.56 9.12
CA PRO A 21 4.67 27.53 8.10
C PRO A 21 3.21 27.41 7.66
N LEU A 22 2.96 27.63 6.37
CA LEU A 22 1.72 27.20 5.74
C LEU A 22 1.61 25.70 6.03
N LEU A 23 0.63 25.31 6.85
CA LEU A 23 0.19 23.92 6.91
C LEU A 23 -0.21 23.55 5.48
N ASN A 24 0.63 22.75 4.82
CA ASN A 24 0.30 22.11 3.57
C ASN A 24 -0.89 21.19 3.84
N ILE A 25 -2.10 21.67 3.55
CA ILE A 25 -3.26 20.81 3.42
C ILE A 25 -3.00 19.95 2.18
N GLN A 26 -2.43 18.76 2.40
CA GLN A 26 -2.23 17.78 1.34
C GLN A 26 -3.59 17.31 0.83
N ALA A 27 -3.71 17.22 -0.49
CA ALA A 27 -4.92 16.76 -1.17
C ALA A 27 -5.21 15.32 -0.77
N GLN A 28 -6.45 15.04 -0.35
CA GLN A 28 -6.94 13.68 -0.21
C GLN A 28 -7.35 13.15 -1.59
N PRO A 29 -7.08 11.87 -1.89
CA PRO A 29 -7.53 11.27 -3.12
C PRO A 29 -9.06 11.16 -3.09
N ASN A 30 -9.72 11.46 -4.20
CA ASN A 30 -11.15 11.21 -4.31
C ASN A 30 -11.43 9.70 -4.33
N ASP A 31 -12.62 9.30 -3.89
CA ASP A 31 -12.99 7.88 -3.77
C ASP A 31 -12.78 7.05 -5.04
N SER A 32 -12.93 7.65 -6.22
CA SER A 32 -12.73 6.99 -7.51
C SER A 32 -11.26 6.66 -7.83
N THR A 33 -10.32 7.17 -7.05
CA THR A 33 -8.87 6.93 -7.18
C THR A 33 -8.32 5.93 -6.15
N ILE A 34 -9.19 5.59 -5.19
CA ILE A 34 -9.26 4.41 -4.31
C ILE A 34 -8.86 3.05 -4.92
N VAL A 35 -7.63 2.53 -4.80
CA VAL A 35 -7.33 1.15 -5.26
C VAL A 35 -7.49 0.11 -4.15
N PHE A 36 -6.90 0.37 -2.99
CA PHE A 36 -6.95 -0.52 -1.84
C PHE A 36 -6.73 0.29 -0.56
N THR A 37 -7.29 -0.17 0.55
CA THR A 37 -7.02 0.43 1.87
C THR A 37 -7.27 -0.59 2.98
N SER A 38 -6.57 -0.42 4.08
CA SER A 38 -6.72 -1.20 5.31
C SER A 38 -6.30 -0.36 6.50
N GLY A 39 -7.24 -0.17 7.43
CA GLY A 39 -6.95 0.36 8.77
C GLY A 39 -6.87 -0.75 9.82
N PHE A 40 -6.87 -2.02 9.39
CA PHE A 40 -6.90 -3.19 10.26
C PHE A 40 -8.13 -3.24 11.18
N GLU A 41 -9.25 -2.63 10.78
CA GLU A 41 -10.52 -2.66 11.51
C GLU A 41 -11.50 -3.71 10.97
N GLU A 42 -11.06 -4.53 10.03
CA GLU A 42 -11.89 -5.53 9.33
C GLU A 42 -12.18 -6.76 10.22
N GLY A 43 -11.45 -6.89 11.34
CA GLY A 43 -11.62 -7.96 12.32
C GLY A 43 -10.95 -9.29 11.94
N ASN A 44 -10.40 -9.40 10.73
CA ASN A 44 -9.58 -10.52 10.26
C ASN A 44 -8.62 -10.04 9.14
N LYS A 45 -7.82 -10.97 8.60
CA LYS A 45 -6.85 -10.70 7.53
C LYS A 45 -7.31 -11.17 6.15
N ASP A 46 -8.59 -11.52 5.97
CA ASP A 46 -9.10 -12.15 4.73
C ASP A 46 -9.01 -11.23 3.51
N ILE A 47 -8.90 -9.92 3.72
CA ILE A 47 -8.68 -8.95 2.63
C ILE A 47 -7.27 -9.01 2.08
N TRP A 48 -6.32 -9.59 2.81
CA TRP A 48 -4.93 -9.78 2.41
C TRP A 48 -4.78 -11.13 1.69
N ASP A 49 -3.90 -11.15 0.70
CA ASP A 49 -3.55 -12.35 -0.05
C ASP A 49 -2.30 -12.97 0.58
N ASP A 50 -2.34 -13.24 1.88
CA ASP A 50 -1.23 -13.81 2.63
C ASP A 50 -1.41 -15.32 2.75
N TYR A 51 -0.55 -16.09 2.10
CA TYR A 51 -0.72 -17.54 1.90
C TYR A 51 0.45 -18.36 2.46
N ASP A 52 1.43 -17.70 3.08
CA ASP A 52 2.61 -18.37 3.62
C ASP A 52 2.41 -18.90 5.05
N ASP A 53 1.20 -18.72 5.59
CA ASP A 53 0.75 -19.17 6.91
C ASP A 53 1.66 -18.68 8.05
N ASN A 54 2.24 -17.49 7.91
CA ASN A 54 2.95 -16.81 9.00
C ASN A 54 2.15 -16.89 10.31
N ALA A 55 2.82 -17.28 11.39
CA ALA A 55 2.15 -17.46 12.66
C ALA A 55 1.53 -16.13 13.13
N ASP A 56 0.38 -16.18 13.80
CA ASP A 56 -0.30 -14.95 14.24
C ASP A 56 0.59 -14.11 15.19
N GLU A 57 1.54 -14.74 15.87
CA GLU A 57 2.53 -14.06 16.70
C GLU A 57 3.56 -13.21 15.92
N THR A 58 3.81 -13.54 14.65
CA THR A 58 4.68 -12.77 13.75
C THR A 58 3.92 -11.68 13.01
N ASN A 59 2.64 -11.90 12.68
CA ASN A 59 1.78 -10.96 11.96
C ASN A 59 0.53 -10.64 12.79
N LEU A 60 0.70 -9.99 13.95
CA LEU A 60 -0.38 -9.84 14.93
C LEU A 60 -1.23 -8.59 14.67
N GLN A 61 -2.54 -8.78 14.49
CA GLN A 61 -3.49 -7.67 14.60
C GLN A 61 -3.79 -7.42 16.08
N MET A 62 -3.49 -6.21 16.57
CA MET A 62 -3.60 -5.90 17.99
C MET A 62 -4.21 -4.53 18.26
N LEU A 63 -4.86 -4.38 19.41
CA LEU A 63 -5.34 -3.10 19.90
C LEU A 63 -4.17 -2.15 20.18
N ASP A 64 -4.14 -1.02 19.49
CA ASP A 64 -3.22 0.10 19.72
C ASP A 64 -3.89 1.40 19.25
N PRO A 65 -3.72 2.53 19.95
CA PRO A 65 -4.31 3.80 19.52
C PRO A 65 -3.89 4.28 18.12
N GLY A 66 -2.85 3.69 17.53
CA GLY A 66 -2.41 3.98 16.17
C GLY A 66 -1.77 5.37 16.06
N PRO A 67 -1.54 5.84 14.82
CA PRO A 67 -0.95 7.15 14.56
C PRO A 67 -1.82 8.33 15.02
N PHE A 68 -3.13 8.10 15.23
CA PHE A 68 -4.10 9.15 15.54
C PHE A 68 -4.66 9.10 16.97
N GLY A 69 -4.19 8.18 17.82
CA GLY A 69 -4.64 8.09 19.20
C GLY A 69 -6.10 7.64 19.36
N LYS A 70 -6.62 6.86 18.42
CA LYS A 70 -8.02 6.46 18.35
C LYS A 70 -8.31 5.29 19.30
N GLN A 71 -9.34 5.43 20.13
CA GLN A 71 -9.75 4.35 21.03
C GLN A 71 -10.37 3.19 20.23
N GLY A 72 -9.96 1.97 20.56
CA GLY A 72 -10.47 0.76 19.90
C GLY A 72 -9.88 0.50 18.52
N ASN A 73 -8.84 1.25 18.16
CA ASN A 73 -8.09 1.06 16.93
C ASN A 73 -7.25 -0.21 16.99
N HIS A 74 -7.05 -0.83 15.84
CA HIS A 74 -6.19 -1.97 15.64
C HIS A 74 -5.07 -1.61 14.68
N VAL A 75 -3.93 -2.26 14.88
CA VAL A 75 -2.77 -2.11 14.02
C VAL A 75 -2.23 -3.49 13.70
N MET A 76 -1.54 -3.61 12.57
CA MET A 76 -0.78 -4.82 12.26
C MET A 76 0.62 -4.69 12.84
N ARG A 77 1.06 -5.67 13.63
CA ARG A 77 2.44 -5.75 14.13
C ARG A 77 3.16 -6.89 13.45
N LEU A 78 4.24 -6.55 12.73
CA LEU A 78 5.16 -7.52 12.14
C LEU A 78 6.36 -7.69 13.07
N ARG A 79 6.65 -8.93 13.47
CA ARG A 79 7.80 -9.31 14.31
C ARG A 79 8.44 -10.58 13.78
N VAL A 80 9.76 -10.55 13.65
CA VAL A 80 10.56 -11.69 13.22
C VAL A 80 11.14 -12.38 14.47
N PRO A 81 11.05 -13.70 14.60
CA PRO A 81 11.76 -14.43 15.66
C PRO A 81 13.28 -14.27 15.52
N PRO A 82 14.07 -14.41 16.61
CA PRO A 82 15.52 -14.22 16.55
C PRO A 82 16.20 -15.05 15.45
N GLY A 83 16.92 -14.37 14.56
CA GLY A 83 17.71 -14.99 13.50
C GLY A 83 17.33 -14.47 12.12
N ARG A 84 17.69 -15.20 11.07
CA ARG A 84 17.26 -14.85 9.71
C ARG A 84 15.79 -15.24 9.53
N GLY A 85 14.96 -14.31 9.07
CA GLY A 85 13.54 -14.55 8.85
C GLY A 85 12.80 -13.32 8.36
N GLY A 86 11.52 -13.50 8.02
CA GLY A 86 10.63 -12.44 7.58
C GLY A 86 9.25 -12.55 8.22
N ALA A 87 8.54 -11.43 8.20
CA ALA A 87 7.13 -11.30 8.53
C ALA A 87 6.56 -10.27 7.55
N ASP A 88 5.43 -10.54 6.92
CA ASP A 88 4.90 -9.68 5.86
C ASP A 88 3.37 -9.72 5.77
N ILE A 89 2.83 -8.78 4.99
CA ILE A 89 1.46 -8.83 4.50
C ILE A 89 1.47 -8.50 3.02
N VAL A 90 0.80 -9.33 2.23
CA VAL A 90 0.76 -9.19 0.77
C VAL A 90 -0.67 -8.93 0.33
N LYS A 91 -0.84 -7.98 -0.60
CA LYS A 91 -2.11 -7.78 -1.30
C LYS A 91 -1.89 -7.85 -2.81
N VAL A 92 -2.58 -8.78 -3.46
CA VAL A 92 -2.74 -8.75 -4.91
C VAL A 92 -3.82 -7.70 -5.21
N LEU A 93 -3.42 -6.65 -5.91
CA LEU A 93 -4.31 -5.53 -6.17
C LEU A 93 -5.43 -5.93 -7.15
N PRO A 94 -6.59 -5.28 -7.06
CA PRO A 94 -7.75 -5.58 -7.88
C PRO A 94 -7.51 -5.49 -9.40
N GLY A 95 -6.50 -4.74 -9.82
CA GLY A 95 -6.13 -4.56 -11.21
C GLY A 95 -4.63 -4.39 -11.40
N THR A 96 -4.26 -3.93 -12.59
CA THR A 96 -2.87 -3.65 -12.95
C THR A 96 -2.73 -2.19 -13.37
N TYR A 97 -1.69 -1.51 -12.91
CA TYR A 97 -1.57 -0.07 -12.98
C TYR A 97 -0.22 0.35 -13.54
N ASP A 98 -0.23 1.40 -14.36
CA ASP A 98 1.00 2.02 -14.85
C ASP A 98 1.64 2.91 -13.79
N LYS A 99 0.82 3.50 -12.91
CA LYS A 99 1.26 4.36 -11.82
C LYS A 99 0.42 4.09 -10.57
N LEU A 100 1.07 4.01 -9.42
CA LEU A 100 0.40 3.97 -8.12
C LEU A 100 1.12 4.83 -7.10
N TYR A 101 0.34 5.27 -6.12
CA TYR A 101 0.78 5.80 -4.85
C TYR A 101 0.44 4.79 -3.77
N LEU A 102 1.33 4.66 -2.79
CA LEU A 102 1.12 3.88 -1.57
C LEU A 102 1.44 4.80 -0.39
N ARG A 103 0.50 4.95 0.55
CA ARG A 103 0.73 5.60 1.85
C ARG A 103 0.44 4.61 2.95
N TRP A 104 1.23 4.63 4.01
CA TRP A 104 0.96 3.92 5.24
C TRP A 104 1.55 4.66 6.43
N TYR A 105 1.07 4.32 7.61
CA TYR A 105 1.70 4.73 8.85
C TYR A 105 2.53 3.57 9.39
N GLN A 106 3.76 3.88 9.80
CA GLN A 106 4.67 2.91 10.36
C GLN A 106 5.31 3.42 11.65
N LYS A 107 5.43 2.53 12.62
CA LYS A 107 6.19 2.75 13.85
C LYS A 107 7.14 1.58 14.06
N TRP A 108 8.42 1.88 14.22
CA TRP A 108 9.38 0.93 14.77
C TRP A 108 9.21 0.87 16.28
N GLU A 109 9.11 -0.32 16.85
CA GLU A 109 8.91 -0.47 18.29
C GLU A 109 10.11 0.06 19.10
N THR A 110 9.86 0.54 20.32
CA THR A 110 10.92 1.04 21.21
C THR A 110 11.97 -0.06 21.45
N GLY A 111 13.20 0.18 21.00
CA GLY A 111 14.29 -0.80 21.08
C GLY A 111 14.69 -1.44 19.74
N TYR A 112 13.94 -1.18 18.66
CA TYR A 112 14.28 -1.67 17.32
C TYR A 112 15.71 -1.28 16.90
N ASP A 113 16.46 -2.26 16.40
CA ASP A 113 17.84 -2.09 15.96
C ASP A 113 17.92 -1.74 14.47
N PHE A 114 18.00 -0.44 14.19
CA PHE A 114 18.25 0.08 12.84
C PHE A 114 19.63 -0.26 12.25
N ASN A 115 20.54 -0.88 13.01
CA ASN A 115 21.82 -1.33 12.47
C ASN A 115 21.77 -2.75 11.92
N ALA A 116 20.71 -3.51 12.22
CA ALA A 116 20.54 -4.84 11.67
C ALA A 116 20.15 -4.77 10.18
N LYS A 117 20.77 -5.62 9.37
CA LYS A 117 20.43 -5.78 7.95
C LYS A 117 18.99 -6.24 7.82
N ASN A 118 18.19 -5.49 7.08
CA ASN A 118 16.77 -5.72 6.95
C ASN A 118 16.27 -5.44 5.53
N HIS A 119 15.04 -5.85 5.26
CA HIS A 119 14.25 -5.32 4.15
C HIS A 119 12.90 -4.79 4.62
N GLY A 120 12.36 -3.87 3.85
CA GLY A 120 11.09 -3.21 4.08
C GLY A 120 10.08 -3.46 2.95
N GLY A 121 9.01 -2.66 2.94
CA GLY A 121 7.86 -2.86 2.06
C GLY A 121 7.66 -1.80 1.00
N GLY A 122 6.83 -2.11 -0.01
CA GLY A 122 6.44 -1.17 -1.04
C GLY A 122 5.55 -1.77 -2.13
N LEU A 123 5.86 -1.42 -3.37
CA LEU A 123 5.05 -1.75 -4.54
C LEU A 123 5.84 -2.65 -5.51
N TYR A 124 5.11 -3.57 -6.14
CA TYR A 124 5.67 -4.58 -7.02
C TYR A 124 4.85 -4.71 -8.31
N ALA A 125 5.56 -4.87 -9.42
CA ALA A 125 5.02 -5.24 -10.72
C ALA A 125 5.58 -6.59 -11.14
N GLY A 126 4.69 -7.50 -11.54
CA GLY A 126 5.07 -8.82 -12.04
C GLY A 126 4.22 -9.92 -11.43
N PRO A 127 4.52 -11.20 -11.73
CA PRO A 127 3.79 -12.30 -11.16
C PRO A 127 4.21 -12.54 -9.69
N ARG A 128 3.24 -12.83 -8.82
CA ARG A 128 3.45 -13.04 -7.38
C ARG A 128 4.56 -14.05 -7.05
N TYR A 129 4.70 -15.12 -7.82
CA TYR A 129 5.70 -16.16 -7.55
C TYR A 129 7.16 -15.68 -7.70
N LEU A 130 7.37 -14.47 -8.22
CA LEU A 130 8.67 -13.79 -8.28
C LEU A 130 8.85 -12.73 -7.19
N LEU A 131 7.93 -12.61 -6.21
CA LEU A 131 8.16 -11.81 -5.01
C LEU A 131 9.40 -12.31 -4.28
N GLY A 132 10.19 -11.38 -3.74
CA GLY A 132 11.45 -11.67 -3.07
C GLY A 132 12.58 -12.18 -3.97
N ARG A 133 12.39 -12.22 -5.30
CA ARG A 133 13.47 -12.61 -6.22
C ARG A 133 14.63 -11.60 -6.14
N SER A 134 15.79 -12.09 -5.71
CA SER A 134 17.05 -11.35 -5.62
C SER A 134 18.07 -11.85 -6.66
N ASP A 135 19.27 -11.27 -6.61
CA ASP A 135 20.50 -11.74 -7.29
C ASP A 135 20.48 -11.69 -8.81
N VAL A 136 19.35 -11.33 -9.45
CA VAL A 136 19.21 -11.27 -10.90
C VAL A 136 18.59 -9.95 -11.31
N ARG A 137 19.24 -9.25 -12.24
CA ARG A 137 18.73 -8.01 -12.81
C ARG A 137 17.47 -8.30 -13.61
N PRO A 138 16.35 -7.59 -13.33
CA PRO A 138 15.14 -7.71 -14.13
C PRO A 138 15.37 -7.40 -15.60
N ASN A 139 14.62 -8.05 -16.47
CA ASN A 139 14.77 -7.91 -17.91
C ASN A 139 13.82 -6.88 -18.55
N GLY A 140 12.97 -6.24 -17.74
CA GLY A 140 11.99 -5.25 -18.17
C GLY A 140 10.68 -5.88 -18.67
N THR A 141 10.58 -7.21 -18.68
CA THR A 141 9.36 -7.96 -19.00
C THR A 141 8.90 -8.88 -17.88
N ASP A 142 9.74 -9.10 -16.87
CA ASP A 142 9.48 -10.00 -15.75
C ASP A 142 8.98 -9.27 -14.50
N LEU A 143 9.77 -8.34 -13.95
CA LEU A 143 9.40 -7.60 -12.73
C LEU A 143 10.03 -6.21 -12.66
N PHE A 144 9.44 -5.35 -11.83
CA PHE A 144 10.13 -4.25 -11.17
C PHE A 144 9.51 -4.01 -9.80
N CYS A 145 10.28 -3.50 -8.86
CA CYS A 145 9.81 -3.18 -7.52
C CYS A 145 10.65 -2.09 -6.86
N ALA A 146 10.08 -1.45 -5.85
CA ALA A 146 10.82 -0.63 -4.91
C ALA A 146 10.21 -0.78 -3.52
N TYR A 147 11.08 -0.89 -2.53
CA TYR A 147 10.73 -1.03 -1.13
C TYR A 147 11.36 0.10 -0.34
N LEU A 148 10.59 0.69 0.58
CA LEU A 148 11.10 1.72 1.47
C LEU A 148 11.61 1.04 2.75
N GLU A 149 12.92 1.10 2.97
CA GLU A 149 13.57 0.34 4.05
C GLU A 149 14.68 1.13 4.76
N PRO A 150 14.91 0.88 6.07
CA PRO A 150 16.06 1.42 6.76
C PRO A 150 17.37 0.85 6.21
N LEU A 151 18.24 1.73 5.72
CA LEU A 151 19.61 1.33 5.37
C LEU A 151 20.40 1.04 6.65
N ASP A 152 21.01 -0.14 6.71
CA ASP A 152 21.76 -0.58 7.88
C ASP A 152 22.92 0.38 8.18
N LYS A 153 23.20 0.57 9.47
CA LYS A 153 24.23 1.46 10.03
C LYS A 153 24.02 2.96 9.77
N VAL A 154 23.16 3.34 8.83
CA VAL A 154 22.87 4.74 8.50
C VAL A 154 21.58 5.22 9.17
N LYS A 155 20.64 4.31 9.44
CA LYS A 155 19.38 4.58 10.17
C LYS A 155 18.49 5.61 9.47
N ARG A 156 18.55 5.65 8.14
CA ARG A 156 17.73 6.50 7.28
C ARG A 156 16.99 5.58 6.31
N LEU A 157 15.78 5.98 5.92
CA LEU A 157 15.06 5.24 4.89
C LEU A 157 15.66 5.53 3.52
N ASN A 158 15.61 4.53 2.66
CA ASN A 158 15.97 4.59 1.26
C ASN A 158 14.97 3.73 0.47
N PHE A 159 14.86 3.96 -0.84
CA PHE A 159 14.33 2.94 -1.72
C PHE A 159 15.38 1.91 -2.04
N TYR A 160 15.07 0.65 -1.83
CA TYR A 160 15.77 -0.47 -2.42
C TYR A 160 14.96 -0.99 -3.61
N ALA A 161 15.51 -0.90 -4.82
CA ALA A 161 14.75 -1.09 -6.05
C ALA A 161 15.39 -2.08 -7.03
N TYR A 162 14.58 -3.00 -7.55
CA TYR A 162 14.95 -3.88 -8.67
C TYR A 162 14.17 -3.49 -9.92
N TYR A 163 14.86 -3.17 -11.00
CA TYR A 163 14.28 -2.79 -12.28
C TYR A 163 15.26 -3.01 -13.43
N ARG A 164 14.81 -2.84 -14.68
CA ARG A 164 15.67 -3.15 -15.85
C ARG A 164 16.90 -2.25 -15.96
N GLY A 165 16.72 -0.95 -15.75
CA GLY A 165 17.77 0.07 -15.87
C GLY A 165 18.68 0.26 -14.65
N MET A 166 18.72 -0.69 -13.70
CA MET A 166 19.52 -0.55 -12.48
C MET A 166 20.98 -0.20 -12.76
N TYR A 167 21.53 0.74 -12.01
CA TYR A 167 22.94 1.13 -12.10
C TYR A 167 23.87 -0.02 -11.78
N MET A 168 23.53 -0.81 -10.76
CA MET A 168 24.38 -1.91 -10.35
C MET A 168 24.43 -2.97 -11.45
N ASP A 169 25.54 -2.99 -12.19
CA ASP A 169 25.92 -4.16 -12.98
C ASP A 169 26.17 -5.31 -12.01
N CYS A 170 25.79 -6.51 -12.40
CA CYS A 170 25.86 -7.70 -11.56
C CYS A 170 27.31 -8.16 -11.41
N VAL A 171 28.15 -7.36 -10.74
CA VAL A 171 29.63 -7.44 -10.82
C VAL A 171 30.25 -8.38 -9.80
N ASP A 172 29.45 -9.09 -9.01
CA ASP A 172 30.04 -10.07 -8.11
C ASP A 172 30.65 -11.24 -8.92
N PRO A 173 31.64 -11.97 -8.36
CA PRO A 173 32.30 -13.07 -9.06
C PRO A 173 31.35 -14.20 -9.53
N ASN A 174 30.11 -14.22 -9.01
CA ASN A 174 29.07 -15.18 -9.31
C ASN A 174 27.99 -14.62 -10.26
N GLY A 175 28.10 -13.35 -10.68
CA GLY A 175 27.13 -12.65 -11.52
C GLY A 175 25.85 -12.21 -10.80
N MET A 176 25.87 -12.09 -9.47
CA MET A 176 24.73 -11.65 -8.66
C MET A 176 24.53 -10.13 -8.74
N CYS A 177 23.28 -9.70 -8.67
CA CYS A 177 22.85 -8.31 -8.73
C CYS A 177 22.13 -7.92 -7.43
N TRP A 178 22.38 -6.71 -6.93
CA TRP A 178 21.62 -6.12 -5.83
C TRP A 178 20.85 -4.90 -6.31
N GLY A 179 19.74 -4.61 -5.64
CA GLY A 179 18.90 -3.44 -5.89
C GLY A 179 19.67 -2.12 -5.84
N ASP A 180 19.21 -1.13 -6.59
CA ASP A 180 19.73 0.23 -6.43
C ASP A 180 19.14 0.87 -5.18
N HIS A 181 19.92 1.75 -4.55
CA HIS A 181 19.49 2.56 -3.42
C HIS A 181 19.18 3.99 -3.85
N PHE A 182 18.02 4.52 -3.49
CA PHE A 182 17.68 5.94 -3.70
C PHE A 182 17.31 6.66 -2.40
N PRO A 183 17.80 7.88 -2.16
CA PRO A 183 18.83 8.59 -2.93
C PRO A 183 20.18 7.87 -3.01
N CYS A 184 20.87 8.05 -4.12
CA CYS A 184 22.05 7.28 -4.51
C CYS A 184 23.32 7.45 -3.64
N TRP A 185 23.36 8.37 -2.69
CA TRP A 185 24.46 8.39 -1.69
C TRP A 185 24.42 7.21 -0.73
N PHE A 186 23.33 6.47 -0.73
CA PHE A 186 23.17 5.23 0.03
C PHE A 186 23.76 3.99 -0.66
N ASP A 187 24.52 4.15 -1.74
CA ASP A 187 25.28 3.07 -2.41
C ASP A 187 26.49 2.55 -1.61
N GLU A 188 26.47 2.70 -0.29
CA GLU A 188 27.54 2.28 0.64
C GLU A 188 28.95 2.86 0.34
N GLY A 189 29.03 3.94 -0.46
CA GLY A 189 30.28 4.58 -0.85
C GLY A 189 30.92 3.99 -2.11
N GLU A 190 30.21 3.10 -2.81
CA GLU A 190 30.65 2.47 -4.06
C GLU A 190 30.47 3.40 -5.28
N HIS A 191 29.74 4.52 -5.14
CA HIS A 191 29.52 5.50 -6.21
C HIS A 191 28.91 4.89 -7.50
N ILE A 192 28.03 3.91 -7.34
CA ILE A 192 27.45 3.10 -8.43
C ILE A 192 26.52 3.94 -9.30
N CYS A 193 25.74 4.83 -8.69
CA CYS A 193 24.85 5.71 -9.44
C CYS A 193 25.64 6.79 -10.21
N THR A 194 25.37 6.88 -11.50
CA THR A 194 26.07 7.80 -12.42
C THR A 194 25.29 9.08 -12.74
N LYS A 195 23.97 9.12 -12.53
CA LYS A 195 23.14 10.32 -12.77
C LYS A 195 23.10 11.20 -11.50
N PRO A 196 23.63 12.44 -11.54
CA PRO A 196 23.65 13.33 -10.37
C PRO A 196 22.26 13.64 -9.80
N GLU A 197 21.23 13.66 -10.63
CA GLU A 197 19.84 13.90 -10.26
C GLU A 197 19.23 12.80 -9.38
N HIS A 198 19.85 11.62 -9.32
CA HIS A 198 19.42 10.53 -8.43
C HIS A 198 20.08 10.56 -7.06
N ARG A 199 21.02 11.49 -6.86
CA ARG A 199 21.61 11.77 -5.55
C ARG A 199 20.68 12.67 -4.74
N GLU A 200 20.87 12.64 -3.44
CA GLU A 200 20.17 13.40 -2.43
C GLU A 200 20.18 14.90 -2.73
N SER A 201 19.00 15.48 -2.85
CA SER A 201 18.81 16.93 -2.72
C SER A 201 18.69 17.31 -1.25
N ILE A 202 18.07 16.43 -0.46
CA ILE A 202 17.97 16.47 1.00
C ILE A 202 18.12 15.05 1.56
N MET A 203 18.68 14.93 2.77
CA MET A 203 18.83 13.63 3.43
C MET A 203 17.53 13.22 4.15
N PRO A 204 17.00 12.00 3.92
CA PRO A 204 15.94 11.40 4.75
C PRO A 204 16.35 11.46 6.23
N PRO A 205 15.45 11.74 7.19
CA PRO A 205 15.80 11.93 8.59
C PRO A 205 16.36 10.66 9.22
N LEU A 206 17.03 10.80 10.37
CA LEU A 206 17.33 9.63 11.20
C LEU A 206 16.02 9.09 11.76
N MET A 207 15.84 7.78 11.65
CA MET A 207 14.66 7.11 12.15
C MET A 207 14.75 6.91 13.67
N GLU A 208 13.63 7.16 14.34
CA GLU A 208 13.46 7.02 15.78
C GLU A 208 12.45 5.91 16.09
N THR A 209 12.72 5.14 17.14
CA THR A 209 11.78 4.14 17.64
C THR A 209 10.66 4.80 18.45
N GLY A 210 9.51 4.13 18.57
CA GLY A 210 8.40 4.57 19.42
C GLY A 210 7.54 5.69 18.82
N ARG A 211 7.85 6.16 17.62
CA ARG A 211 7.15 7.22 16.89
C ARG A 211 6.48 6.67 15.63
N TRP A 212 5.27 7.15 15.34
CA TRP A 212 4.59 6.92 14.07
C TRP A 212 5.11 7.89 12.99
N TYR A 213 5.39 7.34 11.81
CA TYR A 213 5.77 8.06 10.60
C TYR A 213 4.68 7.88 9.57
N CYS A 214 4.32 8.95 8.87
CA CYS A 214 3.57 8.83 7.62
C CYS A 214 4.56 8.58 6.49
N LEU A 215 4.53 7.39 5.90
CA LEU A 215 5.36 7.01 4.77
C LEU A 215 4.49 6.99 3.51
N GLU A 216 4.96 7.63 2.45
CA GLU A 216 4.28 7.63 1.16
C GLU A 216 5.30 7.37 0.05
N MET A 217 4.91 6.61 -0.97
CA MET A 217 5.71 6.36 -2.15
C MET A 217 4.88 6.37 -3.43
N THR A 218 5.54 6.58 -4.56
CA THR A 218 4.97 6.36 -5.88
C THR A 218 5.96 5.62 -6.77
N ILE A 219 5.41 4.79 -7.65
CA ILE A 219 6.12 4.27 -8.81
C ILE A 219 5.26 4.60 -10.02
N ASP A 220 5.88 5.27 -11.00
CA ASP A 220 5.34 5.50 -12.33
C ASP A 220 6.17 4.68 -13.31
N ALA A 221 5.58 3.63 -13.86
CA ALA A 221 6.26 2.66 -14.72
C ALA A 221 6.81 3.27 -16.02
N GLY A 222 6.36 4.48 -16.38
CA GLY A 222 6.73 5.15 -17.62
C GLY A 222 6.24 4.41 -18.88
N THR A 223 6.71 4.84 -20.03
CA THR A 223 6.49 4.23 -21.33
C THR A 223 7.32 2.93 -21.45
N PRO A 224 6.76 1.84 -22.00
CA PRO A 224 7.56 0.66 -22.32
C PRO A 224 8.60 0.96 -23.41
N VAL A 225 9.88 0.83 -23.07
CA VAL A 225 11.00 1.15 -23.98
C VAL A 225 11.98 -0.01 -24.13
N GLN A 226 12.71 -0.03 -25.25
CA GLN A 226 13.71 -1.06 -25.56
C GLN A 226 15.14 -0.62 -25.24
N ASN A 227 15.31 0.63 -24.80
CA ASN A 227 16.60 1.22 -24.45
C ASN A 227 16.43 2.21 -23.29
N ASP A 228 17.48 2.37 -22.50
CA ASP A 228 17.49 3.27 -21.32
C ASP A 228 17.38 4.75 -21.71
N ALA A 229 17.87 5.14 -22.89
CA ALA A 229 17.89 6.54 -23.31
C ALA A 229 16.49 7.13 -23.52
N ASP A 230 15.51 6.28 -23.85
CA ASP A 230 14.11 6.66 -24.03
C ASP A 230 13.29 6.54 -22.73
N ALA A 231 13.90 6.11 -21.61
CA ALA A 231 13.18 5.83 -20.38
C ALA A 231 12.68 7.10 -19.68
N ASP A 232 11.43 7.03 -19.21
CA ASP A 232 10.68 8.11 -18.55
C ASP A 232 9.98 7.63 -17.26
N GLY A 233 10.27 6.41 -16.79
CA GLY A 233 9.77 5.91 -15.51
C GLY A 233 10.32 6.72 -14.34
N SER A 234 9.59 6.71 -13.23
CA SER A 234 10.02 7.42 -12.02
C SER A 234 9.59 6.72 -10.73
N MET A 235 10.33 7.01 -9.67
CA MET A 235 9.99 6.64 -8.30
C MET A 235 10.12 7.87 -7.41
N ASN A 236 9.31 7.97 -6.36
CA ASN A 236 9.45 9.05 -5.38
C ASN A 236 8.91 8.60 -4.03
N PHE A 237 9.42 9.17 -2.94
CA PHE A 237 8.90 8.93 -1.60
C PHE A 237 8.89 10.18 -0.73
N TRP A 238 8.01 10.13 0.26
CA TRP A 238 7.84 11.15 1.27
C TRP A 238 7.85 10.54 2.67
N ILE A 239 8.43 11.26 3.62
CA ILE A 239 8.39 10.95 5.04
C ILE A 239 7.79 12.16 5.74
N ASP A 240 6.67 11.95 6.43
CA ASP A 240 5.91 13.02 7.09
C ASP A 240 5.60 14.20 6.15
N GLY A 241 5.33 13.89 4.88
CA GLY A 241 4.98 14.84 3.83
C GLY A 241 6.18 15.55 3.18
N VAL A 242 7.41 15.35 3.67
CA VAL A 242 8.64 15.88 3.07
C VAL A 242 9.11 14.95 1.96
N GLU A 243 9.40 15.51 0.78
CA GLU A 243 9.76 14.79 -0.46
C GLU A 243 11.26 14.53 -0.58
N TYR A 244 11.65 13.32 -0.97
CA TYR A 244 13.07 12.91 -1.07
C TYR A 244 13.51 12.49 -2.48
N GLY A 245 12.58 12.36 -3.42
CA GLY A 245 12.84 12.31 -4.86
C GLY A 245 12.33 13.59 -5.55
N PRO A 246 11.77 13.49 -6.78
CA PRO A 246 11.61 12.28 -7.59
C PRO A 246 12.93 11.80 -8.21
N PHE A 247 13.01 10.49 -8.45
CA PHE A 247 14.07 9.85 -9.23
C PHE A 247 13.49 9.48 -10.60
N GLU A 248 13.81 10.27 -11.62
CA GLU A 248 13.22 10.18 -12.97
C GLU A 248 14.13 9.45 -13.96
N HIS A 249 13.69 9.25 -15.20
CA HIS A 249 14.48 8.58 -16.24
C HIS A 249 14.94 7.17 -15.85
N LEU A 250 14.03 6.41 -15.22
CA LEU A 250 14.25 5.02 -14.82
C LEU A 250 13.66 4.08 -15.88
N TRP A 251 14.49 3.18 -16.42
CA TRP A 251 14.01 2.13 -17.31
C TRP A 251 13.37 0.99 -16.52
N LEU A 252 12.09 1.16 -16.16
CA LEU A 252 11.36 0.19 -15.33
C LEU A 252 10.84 -1.00 -16.14
N ARG A 253 10.40 -0.77 -17.39
CA ARG A 253 9.78 -1.80 -18.22
C ARG A 253 10.07 -1.67 -19.72
N SER A 254 9.95 -2.80 -20.40
CA SER A 254 10.12 -2.98 -21.85
C SER A 254 8.87 -3.55 -22.53
N THR A 255 7.79 -3.76 -21.77
CA THR A 255 6.50 -4.23 -22.30
C THR A 255 5.35 -3.56 -21.56
N ALA A 256 4.26 -3.27 -22.28
CA ALA A 256 3.03 -2.74 -21.69
C ALA A 256 2.31 -3.74 -20.77
N ALA A 257 2.68 -5.03 -20.86
CA ALA A 257 2.14 -6.08 -20.01
C ALA A 257 2.69 -6.04 -18.56
N LEU A 258 3.87 -5.44 -18.35
CA LEU A 258 4.47 -5.33 -17.03
C LEU A 258 3.95 -4.07 -16.33
N LYS A 259 3.15 -4.28 -15.28
CA LYS A 259 2.39 -3.25 -14.56
C LYS A 259 2.37 -3.57 -13.07
N LEU A 260 2.22 -2.53 -12.24
CA LEU A 260 2.08 -2.65 -10.79
C LEU A 260 0.79 -3.38 -10.45
N ASN A 261 0.87 -4.37 -9.56
CA ASN A 261 -0.25 -5.24 -9.24
C ASN A 261 -0.17 -5.84 -7.83
N ILE A 262 0.89 -5.58 -7.08
CA ILE A 262 1.08 -6.13 -5.74
C ILE A 262 1.55 -5.02 -4.79
N LEU A 263 0.89 -4.94 -3.63
CA LEU A 263 1.38 -4.27 -2.43
C LEU A 263 2.02 -5.35 -1.55
N TRP A 264 3.23 -5.10 -1.10
CA TRP A 264 3.94 -6.01 -0.19
C TRP A 264 4.59 -5.21 0.92
N LEU A 265 4.12 -5.37 2.16
CA LEU A 265 4.72 -4.75 3.33
C LEU A 265 5.39 -5.83 4.15
N GLU A 266 6.71 -5.76 4.29
CA GLU A 266 7.49 -6.76 5.02
C GLU A 266 8.43 -6.14 6.06
N LEU A 267 8.83 -6.99 7.00
CA LEU A 267 9.99 -6.86 7.85
C LEU A 267 10.80 -8.14 7.68
N PHE A 268 11.96 -8.04 7.03
CA PHE A 268 12.90 -9.15 6.91
C PHE A 268 14.20 -8.83 7.63
N HIS A 269 14.87 -9.83 8.18
CA HIS A 269 16.21 -9.72 8.75
C HIS A 269 17.14 -10.80 8.18
N HIS A 270 18.35 -10.40 7.80
CA HIS A 270 19.36 -11.31 7.23
C HIS A 270 20.15 -12.09 8.29
N GLU A 271 20.23 -11.53 9.49
CA GLU A 271 21.14 -11.99 10.55
C GLU A 271 20.59 -11.62 11.94
N ALA A 272 21.43 -11.55 12.97
CA ALA A 272 20.99 -11.17 14.31
C ALA A 272 20.39 -9.76 14.34
N HIS A 273 19.25 -9.61 15.04
CA HIS A 273 18.49 -8.37 15.14
C HIS A 273 17.80 -8.29 16.52
N SER A 274 17.20 -7.12 16.80
CA SER A 274 16.35 -6.89 17.98
C SER A 274 15.02 -7.66 17.88
N VAL A 275 14.41 -8.06 19.00
CA VAL A 275 13.10 -8.78 18.96
C VAL A 275 11.93 -7.85 18.63
N GLU A 276 12.15 -6.56 18.79
CA GLU A 276 11.27 -5.46 18.42
C GLU A 276 11.01 -5.47 16.91
N GLY A 277 9.75 -5.25 16.54
CA GLY A 277 9.32 -5.23 15.15
C GLY A 277 8.81 -3.87 14.69
N ILE A 278 7.91 -3.92 13.72
CA ILE A 278 7.21 -2.74 13.18
C ILE A 278 5.71 -2.86 13.39
N MET A 279 5.06 -1.71 13.53
CA MET A 279 3.62 -1.57 13.60
C MET A 279 3.18 -0.77 12.37
N LEU A 280 2.14 -1.25 11.70
CA LEU A 280 1.59 -0.72 10.47
C LEU A 280 0.14 -0.34 10.71
N ASP A 281 -0.28 0.77 10.14
CA ASP A 281 -1.68 1.21 10.16
C ASP A 281 -1.98 2.04 8.92
N GLU A 282 -3.27 2.22 8.62
CA GLU A 282 -3.74 3.27 7.71
C GLU A 282 -3.10 3.18 6.31
N ILE A 283 -3.12 1.95 5.76
CA ILE A 283 -2.58 1.60 4.44
C ILE A 283 -3.54 2.10 3.37
N VAL A 284 -3.04 2.80 2.35
CA VAL A 284 -3.82 3.27 1.19
C VAL A 284 -2.98 3.10 -0.07
N VAL A 285 -3.55 2.45 -1.08
CA VAL A 285 -3.05 2.43 -2.46
C VAL A 285 -4.01 3.22 -3.33
N ALA A 286 -3.50 4.14 -4.13
CA ALA A 286 -4.31 5.01 -4.97
C ALA A 286 -3.64 5.32 -6.32
N THR A 287 -4.42 5.77 -7.30
CA THR A 287 -3.89 6.25 -8.59
C THR A 287 -3.45 7.71 -8.58
N GLU A 288 -3.72 8.42 -7.48
CA GLU A 288 -3.29 9.81 -7.24
C GLU A 288 -2.63 9.92 -5.85
N ARG A 289 -1.87 10.99 -5.63
CA ARG A 289 -1.14 11.21 -4.37
C ARG A 289 -2.11 11.35 -3.20
N ILE A 290 -1.76 10.74 -2.07
CA ILE A 290 -2.61 10.62 -0.88
C ILE A 290 -2.27 11.67 0.17
N GLY A 291 -0.97 11.89 0.37
CA GLY A 291 -0.39 12.78 1.38
C GLY A 291 -0.56 12.33 2.84
N CYS A 292 0.01 13.14 3.74
CA CYS A 292 0.00 12.90 5.18
C CYS A 292 -1.02 13.81 5.88
N GLY A 293 -1.75 13.30 6.87
CA GLY A 293 -2.74 14.09 7.59
C GLY A 293 -3.66 13.30 8.52
N ILE A 294 -4.35 14.02 9.42
CA ILE A 294 -5.26 13.54 10.48
C ILE A 294 -6.68 13.18 10.00
N THR A 295 -6.93 13.22 8.70
CA THR A 295 -8.26 12.93 8.18
C THR A 295 -8.37 11.44 7.92
N GLU A 296 -9.20 10.78 8.74
CA GLU A 296 -9.69 9.44 8.50
C GLU A 296 -9.90 9.25 7.00
N VAL A 297 -9.25 8.24 6.43
CA VAL A 297 -9.76 7.64 5.20
C VAL A 297 -11.21 7.32 5.52
N PRO A 298 -12.21 7.91 4.83
CA PRO A 298 -13.58 7.85 5.32
C PRO A 298 -13.94 6.39 5.60
N SER A 299 -14.46 6.14 6.80
CA SER A 299 -14.75 4.78 7.29
C SER A 299 -15.68 3.94 6.39
N SER A 300 -16.15 4.49 5.27
CA SER A 300 -16.73 3.78 4.12
C SER A 300 -15.79 2.77 3.46
N TYR A 301 -14.51 2.72 3.84
CA TYR A 301 -13.54 1.75 3.32
C TYR A 301 -13.16 0.61 4.26
N SER A 302 -13.52 0.68 5.56
CA SER A 302 -13.90 -0.57 6.21
C SER A 302 -15.08 -1.07 5.40
N GLY A 303 -15.14 -2.33 4.98
CA GLY A 303 -16.09 -2.81 3.97
C GLY A 303 -17.59 -2.52 4.19
N ARG A 304 -17.97 -1.83 5.27
CA ARG A 304 -19.29 -1.58 5.86
C ARG A 304 -20.34 -0.95 4.95
N ASP A 305 -20.04 -0.68 3.69
CA ASP A 305 -21.03 -0.21 2.71
C ASP A 305 -21.39 -1.25 1.64
N LEU A 306 -21.04 -2.52 1.88
CA LEU A 306 -21.68 -3.63 1.19
C LEU A 306 -23.17 -3.61 1.54
N LYS A 307 -24.03 -3.46 0.53
CA LYS A 307 -25.49 -3.49 0.70
C LYS A 307 -26.06 -4.63 -0.12
N LEU A 308 -27.02 -5.34 0.43
CA LEU A 308 -27.76 -6.40 -0.26
C LEU A 308 -29.26 -6.15 -0.10
N SER A 309 -30.02 -6.14 -1.19
CA SER A 309 -31.49 -6.16 -1.18
C SER A 309 -32.02 -7.17 -2.17
N ILE A 310 -33.10 -7.84 -1.81
CA ILE A 310 -33.81 -8.79 -2.66
C ILE A 310 -35.25 -8.32 -2.76
N SER A 311 -35.72 -8.02 -3.97
CA SER A 311 -37.08 -7.53 -4.20
C SER A 311 -37.67 -8.07 -5.51
N PRO A 312 -38.88 -8.63 -5.49
CA PRO A 312 -39.73 -8.87 -4.31
C PRO A 312 -39.21 -10.02 -3.42
N ASN A 313 -39.53 -9.98 -2.13
CA ASN A 313 -39.31 -11.08 -1.19
C ASN A 313 -40.43 -11.03 -0.12
N PRO A 314 -41.36 -11.99 -0.06
CA PRO A 314 -41.41 -13.26 -0.83
C PRO A 314 -41.66 -13.11 -2.33
N PHE A 315 -41.41 -14.18 -3.11
CA PHE A 315 -41.66 -14.24 -4.57
C PHE A 315 -42.02 -15.65 -5.06
N SER A 316 -42.64 -15.77 -6.25
CA SER A 316 -43.13 -17.06 -6.79
C SER A 316 -42.37 -17.61 -8.00
N GLU A 317 -41.76 -16.74 -8.83
CA GLU A 317 -41.02 -17.14 -10.04
C GLU A 317 -39.61 -16.56 -10.10
N SER A 318 -39.48 -15.26 -9.83
CA SER A 318 -38.21 -14.56 -9.87
C SER A 318 -38.13 -13.41 -8.88
N SER A 319 -36.91 -13.04 -8.51
CA SER A 319 -36.60 -11.84 -7.73
C SER A 319 -35.33 -11.18 -8.24
N VAL A 320 -35.14 -9.89 -7.96
CA VAL A 320 -33.91 -9.17 -8.27
C VAL A 320 -33.05 -9.10 -7.02
N ILE A 321 -31.84 -9.63 -7.11
CA ILE A 321 -30.79 -9.45 -6.12
C ILE A 321 -30.03 -8.19 -6.52
N SER A 322 -30.08 -7.15 -5.69
CA SER A 322 -29.36 -5.91 -5.89
C SER A 322 -28.30 -5.78 -4.81
N TRP A 323 -27.09 -5.38 -5.20
CA TRP A 323 -26.05 -5.04 -4.25
C TRP A 323 -25.32 -3.77 -4.64
N GLN A 324 -24.69 -3.18 -3.64
CA GLN A 324 -23.79 -2.05 -3.83
C GLN A 324 -22.49 -2.36 -3.12
N SER A 325 -21.37 -2.12 -3.81
CA SER A 325 -20.04 -2.10 -3.21
C SER A 325 -19.42 -0.73 -3.40
N ALA A 326 -18.80 -0.18 -2.35
CA ALA A 326 -18.07 1.07 -2.42
C ALA A 326 -16.76 0.93 -3.22
N VAL A 327 -16.21 -0.29 -3.29
CA VAL A 327 -14.93 -0.58 -3.94
C VAL A 327 -15.09 -1.74 -4.93
N GLY A 328 -14.37 -1.68 -6.05
CA GLY A 328 -14.30 -2.80 -6.99
C GLY A 328 -13.60 -4.00 -6.36
N GLY A 329 -14.03 -5.21 -6.72
CA GLY A 329 -13.52 -6.41 -6.08
C GLY A 329 -14.16 -7.68 -6.62
N ARG A 330 -13.63 -8.83 -6.17
CA ARG A 330 -14.26 -10.11 -6.46
C ARG A 330 -15.54 -10.26 -5.63
N VAL A 331 -16.67 -10.35 -6.33
CA VAL A 331 -18.00 -10.54 -5.76
C VAL A 331 -18.40 -12.00 -5.91
N ARG A 332 -18.82 -12.62 -4.81
CA ARG A 332 -19.44 -13.96 -4.81
C ARG A 332 -20.84 -13.91 -4.23
N ILE A 333 -21.82 -14.42 -4.98
CA ILE A 333 -23.21 -14.56 -4.50
C ILE A 333 -23.58 -16.04 -4.53
N GLU A 334 -24.00 -16.57 -3.39
CA GLU A 334 -24.30 -17.99 -3.20
C GLU A 334 -25.68 -18.19 -2.56
N ILE A 335 -26.34 -19.30 -2.90
CA ILE A 335 -27.61 -19.72 -2.29
C ILE A 335 -27.35 -20.89 -1.36
N TYR A 336 -27.90 -20.82 -0.15
CA TYR A 336 -27.88 -21.86 0.87
C TYR A 336 -29.30 -22.31 1.25
N ASN A 337 -29.45 -23.58 1.60
CA ASN A 337 -30.68 -24.08 2.21
C ASN A 337 -30.78 -23.70 3.69
N SER A 338 -31.91 -24.01 4.33
CA SER A 338 -32.19 -23.65 5.74
C SER A 338 -31.28 -24.33 6.78
N ILE A 339 -30.53 -25.36 6.40
CA ILE A 339 -29.57 -26.06 7.26
C ILE A 339 -28.11 -25.67 6.95
N GLY A 340 -27.88 -24.69 6.07
CA GLY A 340 -26.55 -24.16 5.77
C GLY A 340 -25.77 -24.89 4.67
N ASN A 341 -26.38 -25.81 3.93
CA ASN A 341 -25.73 -26.43 2.78
C ASN A 341 -25.82 -25.50 1.56
N LYS A 342 -24.69 -25.27 0.87
CA LYS A 342 -24.65 -24.53 -0.39
C LYS A 342 -25.40 -25.29 -1.47
N ILE A 343 -26.31 -24.60 -2.16
CA ILE A 343 -27.06 -25.11 -3.32
C ILE A 343 -26.32 -24.76 -4.61
N THR A 344 -25.98 -23.48 -4.80
CA THR A 344 -25.34 -22.99 -6.03
C THR A 344 -24.65 -21.65 -5.81
N THR A 345 -23.75 -21.29 -6.73
CA THR A 345 -23.15 -19.96 -6.86
C THR A 345 -23.80 -19.24 -8.05
N LEU A 346 -24.23 -18.00 -7.86
CA LEU A 346 -24.91 -17.16 -8.86
C LEU A 346 -23.95 -16.21 -9.56
N VAL A 347 -23.03 -15.63 -8.80
CA VAL A 347 -21.99 -14.70 -9.24
C VAL A 347 -20.68 -15.13 -8.57
N ASP A 348 -19.58 -15.16 -9.31
CA ASP A 348 -18.22 -15.32 -8.78
C ASP A 348 -17.24 -14.68 -9.78
N GLU A 349 -17.22 -13.36 -9.81
CA GLU A 349 -16.42 -12.60 -10.76
C GLU A 349 -15.94 -11.29 -10.14
N TYR A 350 -14.98 -10.66 -10.80
CA TYR A 350 -14.55 -9.33 -10.45
C TYR A 350 -15.57 -8.30 -10.97
N MET A 351 -15.96 -7.35 -10.12
CA MET A 351 -16.91 -6.30 -10.49
C MET A 351 -16.41 -4.94 -10.04
N ASP A 352 -16.68 -3.92 -10.84
CA ASP A 352 -16.35 -2.53 -10.52
C ASP A 352 -17.15 -2.04 -9.30
N ALA A 353 -16.68 -0.97 -8.66
CA ALA A 353 -17.43 -0.28 -7.61
C ALA A 353 -18.79 0.21 -8.15
N GLY A 354 -19.81 0.22 -7.29
CA GLY A 354 -21.13 0.73 -7.64
C GLY A 354 -22.25 -0.28 -7.39
N LYS A 355 -23.40 -0.04 -8.06
CA LYS A 355 -24.63 -0.82 -7.90
C LYS A 355 -24.75 -1.85 -9.01
N HIS A 356 -25.08 -3.07 -8.62
CA HIS A 356 -25.21 -4.22 -9.51
C HIS A 356 -26.52 -4.96 -9.24
N ASN A 357 -27.00 -5.68 -10.24
CA ASN A 357 -28.24 -6.45 -10.16
C ASN A 357 -28.08 -7.82 -10.82
N PHE A 358 -28.74 -8.82 -10.23
CA PHE A 358 -28.84 -10.17 -10.77
C PHE A 358 -30.29 -10.64 -10.72
N LEU A 359 -30.81 -11.13 -11.84
CA LEU A 359 -32.16 -11.69 -11.92
C LEU A 359 -32.12 -13.16 -11.48
N LEU A 360 -32.62 -13.45 -10.28
CA LEU A 360 -32.79 -14.82 -9.79
C LEU A 360 -34.11 -15.38 -10.32
N SER A 361 -34.04 -16.47 -11.09
CA SER A 361 -35.21 -17.28 -11.49
C SER A 361 -35.14 -18.66 -10.88
N ILE A 362 -36.21 -19.10 -10.22
CA ILE A 362 -36.24 -20.41 -9.53
C ILE A 362 -36.05 -21.59 -10.49
N ASN A 363 -36.47 -21.44 -11.75
CA ASN A 363 -36.41 -22.51 -12.75
C ASN A 363 -34.97 -22.80 -13.19
N ASN A 364 -34.11 -21.78 -13.18
CA ASN A 364 -32.70 -21.95 -13.57
C ASN A 364 -31.92 -22.79 -12.55
N TYR A 365 -32.39 -22.82 -11.29
CA TYR A 365 -31.70 -23.45 -10.16
C TYR A 365 -32.52 -24.52 -9.44
N GLN A 366 -33.70 -24.88 -9.99
CA GLN A 366 -34.60 -25.89 -9.46
C GLN A 366 -34.98 -25.68 -7.99
N LEU A 367 -35.18 -24.43 -7.59
CA LEU A 367 -35.55 -24.09 -6.22
C LEU A 367 -37.03 -24.40 -5.97
N ALA A 368 -37.31 -25.17 -4.93
CA ALA A 368 -38.67 -25.48 -4.47
C ALA A 368 -39.19 -24.41 -3.49
N ASP A 369 -40.48 -24.44 -3.17
CA ASP A 369 -41.07 -23.56 -2.16
C ASP A 369 -40.39 -23.74 -0.81
N GLY A 370 -40.10 -22.64 -0.12
CA GLY A 370 -39.40 -22.65 1.15
C GLY A 370 -38.52 -21.43 1.40
N VAL A 371 -37.74 -21.52 2.48
CA VAL A 371 -36.81 -20.48 2.92
C VAL A 371 -35.38 -20.86 2.56
N TYR A 372 -34.68 -19.93 1.93
CA TYR A 372 -33.28 -20.04 1.55
C TYR A 372 -32.51 -18.82 2.04
N TYR A 373 -31.19 -18.85 1.95
CA TYR A 373 -30.34 -17.72 2.29
C TYR A 373 -29.46 -17.36 1.09
N ILE A 374 -29.49 -16.09 0.70
CA ILE A 374 -28.52 -15.51 -0.23
C ILE A 374 -27.37 -14.95 0.60
N GLN A 375 -26.15 -15.41 0.33
CA GLN A 375 -24.93 -14.86 0.88
C GLN A 375 -24.19 -14.08 -0.22
N LEU A 376 -23.94 -12.80 0.04
CA LEU A 376 -23.07 -11.93 -0.76
C LEU A 376 -21.74 -11.81 -0.03
N ILE A 377 -20.64 -12.12 -0.70
CA ILE A 377 -19.27 -12.03 -0.19
C ILE A 377 -18.51 -11.08 -1.11
N SER A 378 -17.89 -10.05 -0.55
CA SER A 378 -17.05 -9.11 -1.30
C SER A 378 -16.09 -8.40 -0.37
N ASN A 379 -14.82 -8.28 -0.77
CA ASN A 379 -13.80 -7.48 -0.06
C ASN A 379 -13.72 -7.79 1.46
N GLY A 380 -13.74 -9.07 1.83
CA GLY A 380 -13.68 -9.52 3.23
C GLY A 380 -15.00 -9.43 4.00
N GLU A 381 -16.04 -8.83 3.44
CA GLU A 381 -17.38 -8.79 4.04
C GLU A 381 -18.30 -9.89 3.52
N SER A 382 -19.23 -10.31 4.38
CA SER A 382 -20.28 -11.25 4.04
C SER A 382 -21.63 -10.79 4.59
N ILE A 383 -22.61 -10.62 3.71
CA ILE A 383 -24.00 -10.32 4.07
C ILE A 383 -24.89 -11.48 3.65
N ALA A 384 -25.62 -12.04 4.62
CA ALA A 384 -26.64 -13.05 4.35
C ALA A 384 -28.05 -12.46 4.52
N LYS A 385 -28.95 -12.72 3.57
CA LYS A 385 -30.38 -12.39 3.70
C LYS A 385 -31.26 -13.60 3.39
N PRO A 386 -32.30 -13.84 4.20
CA PRO A 386 -33.26 -14.87 3.89
C PRO A 386 -34.11 -14.46 2.69
N ILE A 387 -34.45 -15.44 1.85
CA ILE A 387 -35.42 -15.32 0.77
C ILE A 387 -36.51 -16.37 0.95
N CYS A 388 -37.75 -16.01 0.62
CA CYS A 388 -38.91 -16.87 0.74
C CYS A 388 -39.55 -17.09 -0.64
N ILE A 389 -39.60 -18.35 -1.06
CA ILE A 389 -40.23 -18.78 -2.32
C ILE A 389 -41.60 -19.36 -1.98
N LEU A 390 -42.65 -18.79 -2.56
CA LEU A 390 -44.05 -19.20 -2.39
C LEU A 390 -44.72 -19.29 -3.75
N LYS A 391 -45.10 -20.49 -4.17
CA LYS A 391 -45.94 -20.70 -5.36
C LYS A 391 -47.43 -20.69 -5.06
#